data_AF-A0A895KW75-F1
#
_entry.id   AF-A0A895KW75-F1
#
_cell.length_a   1.000
_cell.length_b   1.000
_cell.length_c   1.000
_cell.angle_alpha   90.00
_cell.angle_beta   90.00
_cell.angle_gamma   90.00
#
_symmetry.space_group_name_H-M   'P 1'
#
loop_
_entity.id
_entity.type
_entity.pdbx_description
1 polymer ?
#
loop_
_entity_poly.entity_id
_entity_poly.type
_entity_poly.pdbx_seq_one_letter_code
_entity_poly.pdbx_strand_id
1 'polypeptide(L)'
;MNKISKFLSVPLRFINRDSKFGKRPSTEGFEVRSGSYLANYTVLSYLIQYPLFSYKYINVPVQIELLRLSMSKSYRTTEGLKFLTDQKASMDFYSTSSHWEHINKNFWNS
;
A
#
# COMPACT_ATOMS: atom_id res chain seq x y z
N MET A 1 -0.70 -24.31 -1.75
CA MET A 1 -0.34 -23.32 -0.71
C MET A 1 0.18 -22.07 -1.41
N ASN A 2 -0.39 -20.89 -1.14
CA ASN A 2 0.04 -19.65 -1.80
C ASN A 2 1.46 -19.27 -1.37
N LYS A 3 2.34 -19.02 -2.37
CA LYS A 3 3.76 -18.79 -2.15
C LYS A 3 4.05 -17.51 -1.34
N ILE A 4 3.28 -16.45 -1.57
CA ILE A 4 3.44 -15.16 -0.89
C ILE A 4 3.03 -15.28 0.57
N SER A 5 1.88 -15.90 0.84
CA SER A 5 1.41 -16.21 2.19
C SER A 5 2.42 -17.06 2.96
N LYS A 6 2.99 -18.09 2.31
CA LYS A 6 4.07 -18.91 2.90
C LYS A 6 5.30 -18.07 3.22
N PHE A 7 5.78 -17.29 2.26
CA PHE A 7 6.98 -16.47 2.40
C PHE A 7 6.86 -15.44 3.52
N LEU A 8 5.74 -14.73 3.57
CA LEU A 8 5.46 -13.73 4.60
C LEU A 8 5.02 -14.32 5.94
N SER A 9 4.82 -15.65 6.01
CA SER A 9 4.27 -16.35 7.18
C SER A 9 2.94 -15.74 7.66
N VAL A 10 2.04 -15.43 6.72
CA VAL A 10 0.71 -14.84 7.01
C VAL A 10 -0.41 -15.70 6.44
N PRO A 11 -1.58 -15.75 7.08
CA PRO A 11 -2.71 -16.53 6.59
C PRO A 11 -3.29 -15.95 5.29
N LEU A 12 -3.84 -16.85 4.44
CA LEU A 12 -4.74 -16.48 3.35
C LEU A 12 -6.13 -16.22 3.92
N ARG A 13 -6.69 -15.06 3.62
CA ARG A 13 -8.05 -14.71 3.97
C ARG A 13 -8.96 -14.85 2.76
N PHE A 14 -10.00 -15.68 2.85
CA PHE A 14 -11.06 -15.66 1.85
C PHE A 14 -11.80 -14.33 1.90
N ILE A 15 -12.05 -13.75 0.73
CA ILE A 15 -12.83 -12.54 0.58
C ILE A 15 -13.95 -12.79 -0.43
N ASN A 16 -15.16 -12.42 -0.06
CA ASN A 16 -16.26 -12.25 -1.00
C ASN A 16 -16.53 -10.75 -1.11
N ARG A 17 -16.27 -10.18 -2.29
CA ARG A 17 -16.59 -8.79 -2.55
C ARG A 17 -17.96 -8.75 -3.20
N ASP A 18 -18.98 -8.55 -2.37
CA ASP A 18 -20.31 -8.21 -2.86
C ASP A 18 -20.23 -6.94 -3.70
N SER A 19 -20.96 -6.94 -4.81
CA SER A 19 -21.04 -5.75 -5.64
C SER A 19 -21.71 -4.64 -4.85
N LYS A 20 -20.93 -3.62 -4.48
CA LYS A 20 -21.55 -2.38 -4.03
C LYS A 20 -22.29 -1.80 -5.24
N PHE A 21 -23.62 -1.77 -5.16
CA PHE A 21 -24.55 -1.18 -6.12
C PHE A 21 -24.86 -1.98 -7.41
N GLY A 22 -24.75 -3.31 -7.42
CA GLY A 22 -25.26 -4.14 -8.52
C GLY A 22 -24.52 -4.02 -9.87
N LYS A 23 -23.41 -3.27 -9.91
CA LYS A 23 -22.71 -2.92 -11.17
C LYS A 23 -21.52 -3.82 -11.52
N ARG A 24 -21.15 -4.79 -10.67
CA ARG A 24 -20.03 -5.72 -10.94
C ARG A 24 -20.36 -7.14 -10.45
N PRO A 25 -19.84 -8.20 -11.07
CA PRO A 25 -20.00 -9.55 -10.53
C PRO A 25 -19.41 -9.64 -9.11
N SER A 26 -20.09 -10.37 -8.22
CA SER A 26 -19.49 -10.78 -6.95
C SER A 26 -18.21 -11.55 -7.26
N THR A 27 -17.09 -11.09 -6.73
CA THR A 27 -15.80 -11.75 -6.95
C THR A 27 -15.38 -12.43 -5.67
N GLU A 28 -15.34 -13.74 -5.73
CA GLU A 28 -14.64 -14.56 -4.75
C GLU A 28 -13.14 -14.43 -4.99
N GLY A 29 -12.38 -14.34 -3.91
CA GLY A 29 -10.94 -14.22 -3.99
C GLY A 29 -10.26 -14.55 -2.67
N PHE A 30 -8.93 -14.53 -2.73
CA PHE A 30 -8.10 -14.69 -1.54
C PHE A 30 -7.22 -13.46 -1.38
N GLU A 31 -7.15 -12.95 -0.16
CA GLU A 31 -6.32 -11.83 0.25
C GLU A 31 -5.16 -12.34 1.12
N VAL A 32 -3.95 -11.85 0.84
CA VAL A 32 -2.79 -12.00 1.73
C VAL A 32 -2.67 -10.68 2.48
N ARG A 33 -2.88 -10.71 3.81
CA ARG A 33 -2.83 -9.52 4.66
C ARG A 33 -1.88 -9.75 5.83
N SER A 34 -1.03 -8.75 6.09
CA SER A 34 -0.14 -8.73 7.24
C SER A 34 -0.44 -7.56 8.18
N GLY A 35 -0.53 -7.85 9.48
CA GLY A 35 -0.40 -6.84 10.54
C GLY A 35 1.01 -6.77 11.14
N SER A 36 1.91 -7.66 10.73
CA SER A 36 3.29 -7.73 11.24
C SER A 36 4.13 -6.63 10.60
N TYR A 37 4.87 -5.89 11.45
CA TYR A 37 5.84 -4.91 11.01
C TYR A 37 6.87 -5.52 10.06
N LEU A 38 7.45 -6.67 10.43
CA LEU A 38 8.52 -7.30 9.66
C LEU A 38 8.05 -7.65 8.25
N ALA A 39 6.88 -8.30 8.13
CA ALA A 39 6.34 -8.66 6.83
C ALA A 39 5.97 -7.43 5.98
N ASN A 40 5.42 -6.37 6.60
CA ASN A 40 5.12 -5.13 5.89
C ASN A 40 6.40 -4.42 5.42
N TYR A 41 7.43 -4.38 6.26
CA TYR A 41 8.74 -3.84 5.91
C TYR A 41 9.39 -4.63 4.76
N THR A 42 9.40 -5.97 4.81
CA THR A 42 9.91 -6.82 3.73
C THR A 42 9.23 -6.52 2.39
N VAL A 43 7.90 -6.39 2.37
CA VAL A 43 7.16 -6.05 1.14
C VAL A 43 7.55 -4.65 0.63
N LEU A 44 7.60 -3.65 1.51
CA LEU A 44 7.93 -2.28 1.09
C LEU A 44 9.39 -2.14 0.62
N SER A 45 10.34 -2.81 1.27
CA SER A 45 11.74 -2.88 0.82
C SER A 45 11.85 -3.53 -0.56
N TYR A 46 11.10 -4.61 -0.80
CA TYR A 46 11.02 -5.22 -2.12
C TYR A 46 10.46 -4.24 -3.17
N LEU A 47 9.43 -3.48 -2.84
CA LEU A 47 8.82 -2.50 -3.76
C LEU A 47 9.68 -1.24 -4.00
N ILE A 48 10.65 -0.94 -3.14
CA ILE A 48 11.69 0.06 -3.43
C ILE A 48 12.65 -0.48 -4.48
N GLN A 49 13.11 -1.72 -4.31
CA GLN A 49 14.05 -2.34 -5.24
C GLN A 49 13.40 -2.66 -6.60
N TYR A 50 12.12 -3.01 -6.58
CA TYR A 50 11.31 -3.33 -7.75
C TYR A 50 10.06 -2.42 -7.76
N PRO A 51 10.19 -1.18 -8.24
CA PRO A 51 9.12 -0.19 -8.25
C PRO A 51 7.85 -0.69 -8.93
N LEU A 52 6.70 -0.34 -8.36
CA LEU A 52 5.42 -0.61 -9.00
C LEU A 52 5.30 0.18 -10.31
N PHE A 53 4.91 -0.51 -11.37
CA PHE A 53 4.60 0.12 -12.67
C PHE A 53 3.21 0.78 -12.65
N SER A 54 2.97 1.68 -11.69
CA SER A 54 1.73 2.42 -11.54
C SER A 54 1.90 3.58 -10.58
N TYR A 55 0.99 4.57 -10.63
CA TYR A 55 0.93 5.66 -9.65
C TYR A 55 1.02 5.17 -8.20
N LYS A 56 0.58 3.93 -7.88
CA LYS A 56 0.68 3.39 -6.52
C LYS A 56 2.10 3.36 -5.94
N TYR A 57 3.15 3.40 -6.76
CA TYR A 57 4.55 3.48 -6.30
C TYR A 57 4.77 4.65 -5.34
N ILE A 58 4.13 5.79 -5.57
CA ILE A 58 4.29 6.99 -4.73
C ILE A 58 3.84 6.77 -3.27
N ASN A 59 3.01 5.76 -3.02
CA ASN A 59 2.56 5.42 -1.69
C ASN A 59 3.60 4.57 -0.93
N VAL A 60 4.57 3.95 -1.61
CA VAL A 60 5.55 3.07 -0.97
C VAL A 60 6.40 3.82 0.07
N PRO A 61 6.99 5.00 -0.24
CA PRO A 61 7.71 5.78 0.77
C PRO A 61 6.83 6.23 1.94
N VAL A 62 5.59 6.65 1.65
CA VAL A 62 4.62 7.07 2.68
C VAL A 62 4.33 5.92 3.64
N GLN A 63 4.08 4.71 3.13
CA GLN A 63 3.82 3.53 3.94
C GLN A 63 5.00 3.15 4.83
N ILE A 64 6.25 3.38 4.40
CA ILE A 64 7.43 3.17 5.24
C ILE A 64 7.46 4.15 6.41
N GLU A 65 7.17 5.42 6.17
CA GLU A 65 7.09 6.41 7.25
C GLU A 65 5.96 6.10 8.23
N LEU A 66 4.80 5.65 7.74
CA LEU A 66 3.70 5.18 8.60
C LEU A 66 4.11 4.00 9.48
N LEU A 67 4.87 3.04 8.93
CA LEU A 67 5.43 1.93 9.71
C LEU A 67 6.41 2.42 10.79
N ARG A 68 7.31 3.37 10.46
CA ARG A 68 8.25 3.97 11.42
C ARG A 68 7.51 4.67 12.56
N LEU A 69 6.52 5.48 12.22
CA LEU A 69 5.68 6.21 13.16
C LEU A 69 4.83 5.26 14.05
N SER A 70 4.39 4.13 13.49
CA SER A 70 3.73 3.08 14.26
C SER A 70 4.68 2.40 15.26
N MET A 71 5.93 2.13 14.86
CA MET A 71 6.94 1.54 15.74
C MET A 71 7.31 2.46 16.91
N SER A 72 7.59 3.73 16.61
CA SER A 72 7.96 4.73 17.61
C SER A 72 6.78 5.17 18.48
N LYS A 73 5.55 4.80 18.09
CA LYS A 73 4.30 5.29 18.67
C LYS A 73 4.15 6.82 18.61
N SER A 74 4.88 7.48 17.72
CA SER A 74 4.84 8.93 17.55
C SER A 74 3.49 9.43 17.04
N TYR A 75 2.61 8.55 16.53
CA TYR A 75 1.21 8.88 16.21
C TYR A 75 0.41 9.46 17.38
N ARG A 76 0.91 9.34 18.62
CA ARG A 76 0.26 9.88 19.82
C ARG A 76 0.59 11.35 20.09
N THR A 77 1.56 11.93 19.39
CA THR A 77 1.93 13.34 19.57
C THR A 77 1.18 14.22 18.57
N THR A 78 1.09 15.52 18.88
CA THR A 78 0.55 16.53 17.97
C THR A 78 1.27 16.56 16.63
N GLU A 79 2.59 16.41 16.65
CA GLU A 79 3.43 16.37 15.45
C GLU A 79 3.13 15.11 14.62
N GLY A 80 2.98 13.96 15.28
CA GLY A 80 2.63 12.72 14.61
C GLY A 80 1.23 12.74 14.00
N LEU A 81 0.25 13.34 14.69
CA LEU A 81 -1.11 13.53 14.17
C LEU A 81 -1.13 14.50 12.98
N LYS A 82 -0.35 15.59 13.05
CA LYS A 82 -0.17 16.52 11.93
C LYS A 82 0.43 15.81 10.73
N PHE A 83 1.52 15.07 10.95
CA PHE A 83 2.15 14.25 9.90
C PHE A 83 1.15 13.28 9.25
N LEU A 84 0.37 12.54 10.04
CA LEU A 84 -0.66 11.63 9.51
C LEU A 84 -1.70 12.35 8.65
N THR A 85 -2.09 13.57 9.03
CA THR A 85 -3.04 14.40 8.28
C THR A 85 -2.44 14.83 6.94
N ASP A 86 -1.18 15.29 6.94
CA ASP A 86 -0.46 15.71 5.74
C ASP A 86 -0.25 14.54 4.78
N GLN A 87 0.11 13.35 5.30
CA GLN A 87 0.26 12.15 4.48
C GLN A 87 -1.07 11.68 3.87
N LYS A 88 -2.18 11.79 4.61
CA LYS A 88 -3.51 11.47 4.06
C LYS A 88 -3.85 12.38 2.89
N ALA A 89 -3.68 13.69 3.04
CA ALA A 89 -3.93 14.67 1.97
C ALA A 89 -3.05 14.41 0.75
N SER A 90 -1.78 14.07 0.96
CA SER A 90 -0.83 13.69 -0.10
C SER A 90 -1.29 12.43 -0.86
N MET A 91 -1.65 11.36 -0.14
CA MET A 91 -2.16 10.13 -0.77
C MET A 91 -3.45 10.37 -1.57
N ASP A 92 -4.36 11.20 -1.06
CA ASP A 92 -5.60 11.56 -1.76
C ASP A 92 -5.31 12.39 -3.03
N PHE A 93 -4.41 13.39 -2.96
CA PHE A 93 -3.98 14.16 -4.12
C PHE A 93 -3.46 13.25 -5.23
N TYR A 94 -2.53 12.36 -4.89
CA TYR A 94 -1.97 11.50 -5.91
C TYR A 94 -2.87 10.35 -6.37
N SER A 95 -3.91 9.99 -5.62
CA SER A 95 -4.95 9.07 -6.11
C SER A 95 -5.66 9.60 -7.37
N THR A 96 -5.61 10.92 -7.58
CA THR A 96 -6.11 11.61 -8.77
C THR A 96 -5.07 11.78 -9.88
N SER A 97 -3.79 11.48 -9.61
CA SER A 97 -2.72 11.57 -10.60
C SER A 97 -2.88 10.53 -11.71
N SER A 98 -2.62 10.94 -12.95
CA SER A 98 -2.76 10.08 -14.11
C SER A 98 -1.72 8.95 -14.06
N HIS A 99 -2.21 7.70 -14.12
CA HIS A 99 -1.36 6.50 -14.26
C HIS A 99 -0.36 6.63 -15.41
N TRP A 100 -0.74 7.36 -16.47
CA TRP A 100 0.05 7.57 -17.67
C TRP A 100 1.19 8.57 -17.47
N GLU A 101 0.98 9.63 -16.69
CA GLU A 101 2.05 10.57 -16.33
C GLU A 101 3.15 9.88 -15.51
N HIS A 102 2.77 9.00 -14.59
CA HIS A 102 3.72 8.22 -13.81
C HIS A 102 4.56 7.29 -14.69
N ILE A 103 3.92 6.58 -15.64
CA ILE A 103 4.62 5.69 -16.59
C ILE A 103 5.59 6.51 -17.45
N ASN A 104 5.13 7.62 -18.03
CA ASN A 104 5.93 8.43 -18.93
C ASN A 104 7.17 9.00 -18.22
N LYS A 105 7.00 9.52 -17.01
CA LYS A 105 8.07 10.13 -16.23
C LYS A 105 9.13 9.14 -15.75
N ASN A 106 8.73 7.95 -15.29
CA ASN A 106 9.65 7.05 -14.56
C ASN A 106 10.16 5.87 -15.39
N PHE A 107 9.61 5.65 -16.59
CA PHE A 107 9.97 4.47 -17.39
C PHE A 107 10.18 4.74 -18.89
N TRP A 108 9.70 5.85 -19.44
CA TRP A 108 9.81 6.15 -20.88
C TRP A 108 10.72 7.35 -21.18
N ASN A 109 10.66 8.41 -20.37
CA ASN A 109 11.57 9.55 -20.46
C ASN A 109 12.83 9.38 -19.59
N SER A 110 13.24 8.13 -19.35
CA SER A 110 14.40 7.75 -18.51
C SER A 110 15.64 7.54 -19.35
#